data_AF-Q1MF21-F1
#
_entry.id   AF-Q1MF21-F1
#
_cell.length_a   1.000
_cell.length_b   1.000
_cell.length_c   1.000
_cell.angle_alpha   90.00
_cell.angle_beta   90.00
_cell.angle_gamma   90.00
#
_symmetry.space_group_name_H-M   'P 1'
#
loop_
_entity.id
_entity.type
_entity.pdbx_description
1 polymer ?
#
loop_
_entity_poly.entity_id
_entity_poly.type
_entity_poly.pdbx_seq_one_letter_code
_entity_poly.pdbx_strand_id
1 'polypeptide(L)'
;MRLPTIILALAVSALAALPASAATYKTPKALLKALYSYDTDNSDAEAPSPYSTFFSDHLNELLQTDLDNTPEGDVGAIDFDPVIAGQDGAASDVRIGQPILLDDKAEVEVQFENGEEVTLFYTLVRENGGWKVDDIANQKGNNPWSLSALLGDAQ
;
A
#
# COMPACT_ATOMS: atom_id res chain seq x y z
N MET A 1 -52.33 42.42 21.39
CA MET A 1 -51.14 41.60 21.72
C MET A 1 -50.77 40.80 20.47
N ARG A 2 -49.65 41.13 19.81
CA ARG A 2 -49.11 40.41 18.65
C ARG A 2 -47.59 40.34 18.86
N LEU A 3 -47.05 39.13 19.00
CA LEU A 3 -45.64 38.84 19.31
C LEU A 3 -44.72 39.26 18.14
N PRO A 4 -43.45 39.62 18.40
CA PRO A 4 -42.46 39.80 17.35
C PRO A 4 -41.87 38.45 16.92
N THR A 5 -41.83 38.22 15.61
CA THR A 5 -41.19 37.06 14.97
C THR A 5 -39.67 37.20 15.09
N ILE A 6 -39.03 36.27 15.80
CA ILE A 6 -37.58 36.12 15.83
C ILE A 6 -37.16 35.34 14.59
N ILE A 7 -36.37 35.95 13.71
CA ILE A 7 -35.74 35.27 12.58
C ILE A 7 -34.52 34.50 13.11
N LEU A 8 -34.62 33.17 13.09
CA LEU A 8 -33.53 32.26 13.42
C LEU A 8 -32.55 32.22 12.23
N ALA A 9 -31.35 32.77 12.42
CA ALA A 9 -30.28 32.68 11.43
C ALA A 9 -29.68 31.26 11.43
N LEU A 10 -29.86 30.53 10.32
CA LEU A 10 -29.22 29.25 10.07
C LEU A 10 -27.78 29.51 9.60
N ALA A 11 -26.79 29.34 10.49
CA ALA A 11 -25.38 29.34 10.11
C ALA A 11 -25.04 27.96 9.53
N VAL A 12 -24.84 27.90 8.21
CA VAL A 12 -24.31 26.71 7.53
C VAL A 12 -22.79 26.71 7.72
N SER A 13 -22.30 25.87 8.62
CA SER A 13 -20.86 25.60 8.77
C SER A 13 -20.40 24.71 7.62
N ALA A 14 -19.74 25.29 6.62
CA ALA A 14 -19.02 24.53 5.59
C ALA A 14 -17.75 23.94 6.22
N LEU A 15 -17.77 22.64 6.54
CA LEU A 15 -16.54 21.88 6.78
C LEU A 15 -15.81 21.75 5.45
N ALA A 16 -14.73 22.52 5.26
CA ALA A 16 -13.81 22.28 4.18
C ALA A 16 -13.07 20.97 4.49
N ALA A 17 -13.41 19.89 3.78
CA ALA A 17 -12.58 18.70 3.72
C ALA A 17 -11.25 19.11 3.08
N LEU A 18 -10.19 19.21 3.89
CA LEU A 18 -8.85 19.40 3.37
C LEU A 18 -8.50 18.13 2.59
N PRO A 19 -7.96 18.23 1.36
CA PRO A 19 -7.48 17.06 0.66
C PRO A 19 -6.40 16.40 1.52
N ALA A 20 -6.59 15.13 1.84
CA ALA A 20 -5.54 14.31 2.41
C ALA A 20 -4.45 14.19 1.34
N SER A 21 -3.44 15.07 1.41
CA SER A 21 -2.28 14.95 0.55
C SER A 21 -1.58 13.64 0.91
N ALA A 22 -1.70 12.64 0.02
CA ALA A 22 -0.96 11.40 0.15
C ALA A 22 0.53 11.73 0.34
N ALA A 23 1.16 11.09 1.33
CA ALA A 23 2.55 11.35 1.66
C ALA A 23 3.43 11.11 0.42
N THR A 24 4.10 12.15 -0.05
CA THR A 24 4.93 12.06 -1.25
C THR A 24 6.36 11.69 -0.89
N TYR A 25 6.72 10.42 -1.01
CA TYR A 25 8.06 9.93 -0.69
C TYR A 25 9.08 10.33 -1.75
N LYS A 26 10.10 11.12 -1.38
CA LYS A 26 11.08 11.66 -2.34
C LYS A 26 12.22 10.70 -2.71
N THR A 27 12.44 9.65 -1.92
CA THR A 27 13.44 8.62 -2.20
C THR A 27 12.84 7.21 -2.03
N PRO A 28 13.34 6.20 -2.75
CA PRO A 28 12.97 4.80 -2.56
C PRO A 28 13.06 4.35 -1.10
N LYS A 29 14.16 4.72 -0.44
CA LYS A 29 14.42 4.35 0.95
C LYS A 29 13.45 5.02 1.93
N ALA A 30 12.97 6.24 1.65
CA ALA A 30 11.98 6.91 2.48
C ALA A 30 10.61 6.22 2.37
N LEU A 31 10.21 5.81 1.16
CA LEU A 31 9.00 5.03 0.93
C LEU A 31 9.04 3.71 1.72
N LEU A 32 10.07 2.90 1.52
CA LEU A 32 10.15 1.57 2.15
C LEU A 32 10.26 1.66 3.68
N LYS A 33 10.96 2.65 4.23
CA LYS A 33 10.96 2.89 5.68
C LYS A 33 9.56 3.18 6.22
N ALA A 34 8.79 3.99 5.48
CA ALA A 34 7.43 4.33 5.89
C ALA A 34 6.51 3.11 5.78
N LEU A 35 6.62 2.32 4.72
CA LEU A 35 5.88 1.06 4.55
C LEU A 35 6.11 0.11 5.73
N TYR A 36 7.37 -0.18 6.06
CA TYR A 36 7.72 -1.11 7.15
C TYR A 36 7.48 -0.57 8.56
N SER A 37 7.20 0.73 8.71
CA SER A 37 6.83 1.34 10.00
C SER A 37 5.33 1.64 10.07
N TYR A 38 4.58 1.28 9.04
CA TYR A 38 3.16 1.58 8.96
C TYR A 38 2.37 0.63 9.83
N ASP A 39 1.49 1.21 10.64
CA ASP A 39 0.51 0.48 11.41
C ASP A 39 -0.75 0.35 10.55
N THR A 40 -1.02 -0.87 10.09
CA THR A 40 -2.11 -1.22 9.17
C THR A 40 -3.50 -1.01 9.77
N ASP A 41 -3.61 -0.87 11.09
CA ASP A 41 -4.87 -0.47 11.75
C ASP A 41 -5.30 0.96 11.34
N ASN A 42 -4.39 1.76 10.79
CA ASN A 42 -4.68 3.09 10.24
C ASN A 42 -5.04 3.07 8.75
N SER A 43 -5.20 1.89 8.14
CA SER A 43 -5.57 1.76 6.74
C SER A 43 -7.03 2.13 6.48
N ASP A 44 -7.31 2.52 5.24
CA ASP A 44 -8.69 2.72 4.79
C ASP A 44 -9.31 1.35 4.56
N ALA A 45 -10.41 1.06 5.25
CA ALA A 45 -11.10 -0.23 5.18
C ALA A 45 -11.70 -0.51 3.79
N GLU A 46 -11.91 0.52 2.98
CA GLU A 46 -12.41 0.40 1.60
C GLU A 46 -11.28 0.32 0.56
N ALA A 47 -10.01 0.42 0.99
CA ALA A 47 -8.88 0.31 0.07
C ALA A 47 -8.61 -1.16 -0.31
N PRO A 48 -8.10 -1.42 -1.52
CA PRO A 48 -7.87 -2.78 -1.98
C PRO A 48 -6.73 -3.51 -1.25
N SER A 49 -5.94 -2.78 -0.46
CA SER A 49 -4.96 -3.33 0.45
C SER A 49 -4.76 -2.39 1.64
N PRO A 50 -4.42 -2.92 2.84
CA PRO A 50 -3.99 -2.07 3.96
C PRO A 50 -2.78 -1.19 3.62
N TYR A 51 -2.02 -1.54 2.58
CA TYR A 51 -0.84 -0.82 2.12
C TYR A 51 -1.09 0.08 0.90
N SER A 52 -2.33 0.25 0.44
CA SER A 52 -2.65 0.96 -0.82
C SER A 52 -2.06 2.37 -0.92
N THR A 53 -1.91 3.09 0.20
CA THR A 53 -1.27 4.41 0.22
C THR A 53 0.19 4.40 -0.23
N PHE A 54 0.90 3.27 -0.11
CA PHE A 54 2.30 3.09 -0.52
C PHE A 54 2.44 2.53 -1.94
N PHE A 55 1.38 1.92 -2.46
CA PHE A 55 1.39 1.25 -3.75
C PHE A 55 1.15 2.22 -4.91
N SER A 56 1.62 1.82 -6.10
CA SER A 56 1.41 2.53 -7.35
C SER A 56 -0.06 2.46 -7.75
N ASP A 57 -0.47 3.35 -8.66
CA ASP A 57 -1.82 3.30 -9.24
C ASP A 57 -2.05 1.93 -9.93
N HIS A 58 -1.03 1.42 -10.64
CA HIS A 58 -1.06 0.11 -11.32
C HIS A 58 -1.25 -1.07 -10.34
N LEU A 59 -0.46 -1.14 -9.27
CA LEU A 59 -0.56 -2.25 -8.32
C LEU A 59 -1.90 -2.22 -7.57
N ASN A 60 -2.40 -1.03 -7.22
CA ASN A 60 -3.73 -0.89 -6.63
C ASN A 60 -4.85 -1.32 -7.58
N GLU A 61 -4.73 -1.04 -8.89
CA GLU A 61 -5.69 -1.51 -9.90
C GLU A 61 -5.72 -3.04 -10.00
N LEU A 62 -4.56 -3.70 -9.96
CA LEU A 62 -4.47 -5.16 -9.93
C LEU A 62 -5.15 -5.75 -8.69
N LEU A 63 -4.88 -5.20 -7.51
CA LEU A 63 -5.51 -5.64 -6.26
C LEU A 63 -7.02 -5.41 -6.25
N GLN A 64 -7.48 -4.26 -6.75
CA GLN A 64 -8.91 -3.99 -6.87
C GLN A 64 -9.59 -4.96 -7.83
N THR A 65 -8.93 -5.27 -8.95
CA THR A 65 -9.47 -6.23 -9.93
C THR A 65 -9.60 -7.62 -9.33
N ASP A 66 -8.60 -8.07 -8.56
CA ASP A 66 -8.66 -9.35 -7.83
C ASP A 66 -9.84 -9.36 -6.84
N LEU A 67 -10.00 -8.30 -6.04
CA LEU A 67 -11.12 -8.16 -5.11
C LEU A 67 -12.48 -8.18 -5.81
N ASP A 68 -12.62 -7.45 -6.92
CA ASP A 68 -13.88 -7.37 -7.70
C ASP A 68 -14.25 -8.73 -8.33
N ASN A 69 -13.25 -9.53 -8.69
CA ASN A 69 -13.42 -10.85 -9.29
C ASN A 69 -13.55 -11.99 -8.25
N THR A 70 -13.21 -11.72 -6.98
CA THR A 70 -13.25 -12.71 -5.91
C THR A 70 -14.69 -12.95 -5.45
N PRO A 71 -15.21 -14.19 -5.51
CA PRO A 71 -16.53 -14.51 -4.98
C PRO A 71 -16.65 -14.23 -3.48
N GLU A 72 -17.84 -13.86 -3.02
CA GLU A 72 -18.09 -13.64 -1.59
C GLU A 72 -17.74 -14.91 -0.77
N GLY A 73 -16.80 -14.77 0.16
CA GLY A 73 -16.32 -15.86 1.02
C GLY A 73 -15.02 -16.52 0.57
N ASP A 74 -14.53 -16.19 -0.63
CA ASP A 74 -13.20 -16.60 -1.10
C ASP A 74 -12.13 -15.56 -0.70
N VAL A 75 -10.86 -15.98 -0.71
CA VAL A 75 -9.72 -15.16 -0.26
C VAL A 75 -9.08 -14.31 -1.37
N GLY A 76 -9.38 -14.60 -2.63
CA GLY A 76 -8.73 -13.98 -3.80
C GLY A 76 -7.44 -14.69 -4.20
N ALA A 77 -6.63 -14.03 -5.04
CA ALA A 77 -5.39 -14.60 -5.58
C ALA A 77 -4.30 -14.82 -4.53
N ILE A 78 -4.37 -14.10 -3.41
CA ILE A 78 -3.29 -14.03 -2.42
C ILE A 78 -3.88 -14.25 -1.03
N ASP A 79 -3.39 -15.29 -0.35
CA ASP A 79 -3.83 -15.68 0.98
C ASP A 79 -2.84 -15.32 2.11
N PHE A 80 -1.83 -14.51 1.80
CA PHE A 80 -0.74 -14.10 2.70
C PHE A 80 -0.48 -12.58 2.63
N ASP A 81 0.23 -12.02 3.62
CA ASP A 81 0.70 -10.63 3.58
C ASP A 81 2.00 -10.52 2.74
N PRO A 82 1.98 -9.80 1.60
CA PRO A 82 3.13 -9.72 0.72
C PRO A 82 4.27 -8.86 1.26
N VAL A 83 4.04 -7.97 2.23
CA VAL A 83 5.08 -7.08 2.80
C VAL A 83 5.96 -7.82 3.82
N ILE A 84 5.37 -8.78 4.54
CA ILE A 84 6.09 -9.65 5.51
C ILE A 84 6.31 -11.09 4.99
N ALA A 85 5.78 -11.41 3.80
CA ALA A 85 5.84 -12.72 3.17
C ALA A 85 5.34 -13.87 4.06
N GLY A 86 4.20 -13.70 4.72
CA GLY A 86 3.63 -14.71 5.61
C GLY A 86 2.21 -14.42 6.07
N GLN A 87 1.61 -15.36 6.82
CA GLN A 87 0.25 -15.22 7.36
C GLN A 87 0.19 -14.26 8.56
N ASP A 88 1.22 -14.34 9.42
CA ASP A 88 1.29 -13.66 10.71
C ASP A 88 2.70 -13.14 10.94
N GLY A 89 2.84 -12.27 11.93
CA GLY A 89 4.13 -11.77 12.42
C GLY A 89 4.36 -10.31 12.08
N ALA A 90 5.63 -9.92 12.09
CA ALA A 90 6.06 -8.57 11.76
C ALA A 90 7.50 -8.64 11.24
N ALA A 91 7.86 -7.73 10.35
CA ALA A 91 9.23 -7.59 9.89
C ALA A 91 10.10 -6.94 10.98
N SER A 92 10.97 -7.72 11.63
CA SER A 92 12.00 -7.20 12.53
C SER A 92 13.35 -7.07 11.83
N ASP A 93 14.24 -6.24 12.38
CA ASP A 93 15.59 -6.04 11.83
C ASP A 93 15.64 -5.67 10.34
N VAL A 94 14.69 -4.84 9.89
CA VAL A 94 14.53 -4.42 8.50
C VAL A 94 15.78 -3.70 7.99
N ARG A 95 16.39 -4.27 6.94
CA ARG A 95 17.56 -3.76 6.22
C ARG A 95 17.15 -3.45 4.78
N ILE A 96 17.04 -2.15 4.49
CA ILE A 96 16.75 -1.64 3.14
C ILE A 96 18.08 -1.40 2.42
N GLY A 97 18.30 -2.13 1.33
CA GLY A 97 19.48 -2.06 0.48
C GLY A 97 19.64 -0.74 -0.26
N GLN A 98 20.73 -0.62 -1.02
CA GLN A 98 20.95 0.54 -1.89
C GLN A 98 20.08 0.41 -3.14
N PRO A 99 19.22 1.39 -3.46
CA PRO A 99 18.40 1.35 -4.66
C PRO A 99 19.24 1.38 -5.93
N ILE A 100 18.89 0.53 -6.89
CA ILE A 100 19.37 0.60 -8.28
C ILE A 100 18.37 1.47 -9.04
N LEU A 101 18.78 2.66 -9.46
CA LEU A 101 17.91 3.61 -10.16
C LEU A 101 17.97 3.39 -11.68
N LEU A 102 16.80 3.35 -12.30
CA LEU A 102 16.58 3.21 -13.74
C LEU A 102 15.53 4.27 -14.13
N ASP A 103 15.98 5.52 -14.30
CA ASP A 103 15.14 6.69 -14.57
C ASP A 103 14.00 6.90 -13.54
N ASP A 104 12.77 6.57 -13.92
CA ASP A 104 11.56 6.66 -13.11
C ASP A 104 11.25 5.36 -12.36
N LYS A 105 12.12 4.35 -12.47
CA LYS A 105 12.05 3.08 -11.74
C LYS A 105 13.22 2.91 -10.77
N ALA A 106 13.00 2.11 -9.74
CA ALA A 106 14.04 1.68 -8.83
C ALA A 106 13.83 0.24 -8.36
N GLU A 107 14.90 -0.54 -8.35
CA GLU A 107 14.90 -1.86 -7.72
C GLU A 107 15.58 -1.79 -6.35
N VAL A 108 14.97 -2.39 -5.33
CA VAL A 108 15.50 -2.40 -3.97
C VAL A 108 15.35 -3.76 -3.33
N GLU A 109 16.46 -4.33 -2.86
CA GLU A 109 16.44 -5.49 -1.98
C GLU A 109 16.13 -5.06 -0.54
N VAL A 110 15.19 -5.74 0.11
CA VAL A 110 14.89 -5.59 1.53
C VAL A 110 15.01 -6.93 2.23
N GLN A 111 15.74 -6.95 3.33
CA GLN A 111 15.92 -8.13 4.19
C GLN A 111 15.34 -7.84 5.57
N PHE A 112 14.72 -8.83 6.19
CA PHE A 112 14.18 -8.74 7.56
C PHE A 112 14.02 -10.13 8.16
N GLU A 113 13.69 -10.20 9.44
CA GLU A 113 13.33 -11.44 10.13
C GLU A 113 11.81 -11.51 10.31
N ASN A 114 11.22 -12.65 9.97
CA ASN A 114 9.85 -13.02 10.31
C ASN A 114 9.78 -14.54 10.54
N GLY A 115 10.19 -14.99 11.74
CA GLY A 115 10.44 -16.41 12.05
C GLY A 115 11.70 -16.99 11.41
N GLU A 116 12.01 -16.60 10.18
CA GLU A 116 13.25 -16.84 9.46
C GLU A 116 13.71 -15.58 8.70
N GLU A 117 14.90 -15.60 8.10
CA GLU A 117 15.38 -14.51 7.27
C GLU A 117 14.60 -14.46 5.95
N VAL A 118 13.94 -13.33 5.70
CA VAL A 118 13.19 -13.07 4.47
C VAL A 118 13.98 -12.08 3.62
N THR A 119 14.02 -12.30 2.31
CA THR A 119 14.49 -11.32 1.32
C THR A 119 13.40 -11.05 0.30
N LEU A 120 12.97 -9.80 0.19
CA LEU A 120 12.06 -9.32 -0.84
C LEU A 120 12.75 -8.34 -1.78
N PHE A 121 12.34 -8.38 -3.04
CA PHE A 121 12.80 -7.49 -4.10
C PHE A 121 11.63 -6.58 -4.48
N TYR A 122 11.84 -5.28 -4.31
CA TYR A 122 10.84 -4.27 -4.58
C TYR A 122 11.15 -3.57 -5.89
N THR A 123 10.18 -3.58 -6.80
CA THR A 123 10.15 -2.66 -7.94
C THR A 123 9.34 -1.44 -7.54
N LEU A 124 9.95 -0.27 -7.68
CA LEU A 124 9.34 1.01 -7.33
C LEU A 124 9.24 1.90 -8.56
N VAL A 125 8.19 2.67 -8.65
CA VAL A 125 7.95 3.64 -9.72
C VAL A 125 7.80 5.05 -9.16
N ARG A 126 8.16 6.05 -9.96
CA ARG A 126 7.89 7.45 -9.65
C ARG A 126 6.59 7.88 -10.30
N GLU A 127 5.58 8.15 -9.48
CA GLU A 127 4.29 8.68 -9.91
C GLU A 127 3.85 9.81 -8.98
N ASN A 128 3.02 10.73 -9.49
CA ASN A 128 2.38 11.77 -8.67
C ASN A 128 3.38 12.59 -7.81
N GLY A 129 4.63 12.73 -8.30
CA GLY A 129 5.70 13.46 -7.63
C GLY A 129 6.44 12.73 -6.51
N GLY A 130 6.18 11.44 -6.29
CA GLY A 130 6.81 10.59 -5.27
C GLY A 130 7.13 9.18 -5.76
N TRP A 131 7.78 8.38 -4.93
CA TRP A 131 7.99 6.95 -5.18
C TRP A 131 6.84 6.13 -4.61
N LYS A 132 6.52 5.05 -5.30
CA LYS A 132 5.50 4.06 -4.94
C LYS A 132 5.99 2.65 -5.21
N VAL A 133 5.43 1.66 -4.51
CA VAL A 133 5.71 0.24 -4.75
C VAL A 133 4.85 -0.23 -5.91
N ASP A 134 5.49 -0.76 -6.95
CA ASP A 134 4.82 -1.29 -8.14
C ASP A 134 4.80 -2.81 -8.16
N ASP A 135 5.81 -3.44 -7.54
CA ASP A 135 5.84 -4.89 -7.34
C ASP A 135 6.62 -5.27 -6.09
N ILE A 136 6.27 -6.41 -5.51
CA ILE A 136 7.00 -7.08 -4.44
C ILE A 136 7.23 -8.51 -4.89
N ALA A 137 8.47 -8.99 -4.82
CA ALA A 137 8.79 -10.34 -5.23
C ALA A 137 9.65 -11.06 -4.20
N ASN A 138 9.35 -12.33 -3.95
CA ASN A 138 10.30 -13.25 -3.35
C ASN A 138 10.92 -14.10 -4.45
N GLN A 139 12.20 -13.87 -4.73
CA GLN A 139 12.93 -14.58 -5.79
C GLN A 139 13.83 -15.70 -5.23
N LYS A 140 13.90 -15.84 -3.90
CA LYS A 140 14.71 -16.87 -3.24
C LYS A 140 13.82 -18.04 -2.82
N GLY A 141 14.39 -19.25 -2.80
CA GLY A 141 13.69 -20.47 -2.36
C GLY A 141 13.05 -21.28 -3.49
N ASN A 142 12.20 -22.24 -3.12
CA ASN A 142 11.64 -23.23 -4.05
C ASN A 142 10.41 -22.72 -4.83
N ASN A 143 9.70 -21.73 -4.29
CA ASN A 143 8.46 -21.19 -4.86
C ASN A 143 8.59 -19.66 -5.02
N PRO A 144 9.33 -19.19 -6.03
CA PRO A 144 9.45 -17.75 -6.27
C PRO A 144 8.11 -17.18 -6.71
N TRP A 145 7.85 -15.93 -6.34
CA TRP A 145 6.64 -15.21 -6.70
C TRP A 145 6.89 -13.71 -6.89
N SER A 146 6.00 -13.08 -7.65
CA SER A 146 5.87 -11.64 -7.81
C SER A 146 4.41 -11.29 -7.56
N LEU A 147 4.16 -10.24 -6.79
CA LEU A 147 2.84 -9.82 -6.37
C LEU A 147 1.97 -9.48 -7.58
N SER A 148 2.50 -8.63 -8.47
CA SER A 148 1.83 -8.26 -9.71
C SER A 148 1.59 -9.45 -10.65
N ALA A 149 2.50 -10.44 -10.69
CA ALA A 149 2.31 -11.65 -11.48
C ALA A 149 1.20 -12.54 -10.92
N LEU A 150 1.15 -12.74 -9.59
CA LEU A 150 0.07 -13.50 -8.93
C LEU A 150 -1.30 -12.88 -9.20
N LEU A 151 -1.40 -11.55 -9.14
CA LEU A 151 -2.63 -10.81 -9.40
C LEU A 151 -2.99 -10.77 -10.90
N GLY A 152 -1.99 -10.73 -11.77
CA GLY A 152 -2.17 -10.70 -13.22
C GLY A 152 -2.64 -12.04 -13.79
N ASP A 153 -2.19 -13.16 -13.21
CA ASP A 153 -2.63 -14.51 -13.59
C ASP A 153 -4.05 -14.84 -13.08
N ALA A 154 -4.57 -14.06 -12.13
CA ALA A 154 -5.89 -14.24 -11.53
C ALA A 154 -7.04 -13.52 -12.27
N GLN A 155 -6.74 -12.78 -13.35
CA GLN A 155 -7.72 -12.03 -14.14
C GLN A 155 -8.43 -12.85 -15.24
#